data_AF-A0AAI9PD90-F1
#
_entry.id   AF-A0AAI9PD90-F1
#
_cell.length_a   1.000
_cell.length_b   1.000
_cell.length_c   1.000
_cell.angle_alpha   90.00
_cell.angle_beta   90.00
_cell.angle_gamma   90.00
#
_symmetry.space_group_name_H-M   'P 1'
#
loop_
_entity.id
_entity.type
_entity.pdbx_description
1 polymer ?
#
loop_
_entity_poly.entity_id
_entity_poly.type
_entity_poly.pdbx_seq_one_letter_code
_entity_poly.pdbx_strand_id
1 'polypeptide(L)'
;MSVKFNFNQLHAIYSSAWVRHEPTIAFELAIGRGHFVFMVFFSPEDKKSSGEHLFVFLRNMNTLLTLKLYGSRRQGDFTVYFNAEQERAMTDELQLTPGKGDFSFQHLLDELNKNIPQKLAEQKKIETLRTVWPQVHNKISDIVDDAKKTILIGVKKLPEDHHPREKTLRKLYFHTNGSAKDIQTFIHKLKESNYTLMWTDDPGKVSKSFIDLMLKIK
;
A
#
# COMPACT_ATOMS: atom_id res chain seq x y z
N MET A 1 -1.83 -26.10 12.45
CA MET A 1 -0.41 -25.72 12.49
C MET A 1 -0.27 -24.34 11.86
N SER A 2 0.67 -23.51 12.29
CA SER A 2 0.95 -22.23 11.63
C SER A 2 2.11 -22.40 10.65
N VAL A 3 1.93 -21.96 9.41
CA VAL A 3 2.99 -22.00 8.39
C VAL A 3 3.85 -20.75 8.56
N LYS A 4 5.16 -20.93 8.69
CA LYS A 4 6.13 -19.82 8.79
C LYS A 4 6.84 -19.65 7.45
N PHE A 5 6.86 -18.43 6.93
CA PHE A 5 7.51 -18.14 5.66
C PHE A 5 8.21 -16.77 5.66
N ASN A 6 9.34 -16.64 4.97
CA ASN A 6 10.07 -15.37 4.85
C ASN A 6 10.03 -14.85 3.40
N PHE A 7 9.35 -13.72 3.18
CA PHE A 7 9.31 -13.04 1.88
C PHE A 7 10.57 -12.20 1.64
N ASN A 8 11.74 -12.84 1.68
CA ASN A 8 13.03 -12.16 1.59
C ASN A 8 13.23 -11.36 0.29
N GLN A 9 12.52 -11.71 -0.79
CA GLN A 9 12.58 -10.99 -2.05
C GLN A 9 11.91 -9.60 -1.98
N LEU A 10 11.18 -9.27 -0.89
CA LEU A 10 10.72 -7.91 -0.61
C LEU A 10 11.87 -6.93 -0.30
N HIS A 11 13.05 -7.43 0.07
CA HIS A 11 14.15 -6.58 0.56
C HIS A 11 14.60 -5.53 -0.44
N ALA A 12 14.71 -5.87 -1.72
CA ALA A 12 15.20 -4.95 -2.75
C ALA A 12 14.26 -3.75 -2.92
N ILE A 13 12.95 -4.01 -3.02
CA ILE A 13 11.93 -2.96 -3.18
C ILE A 13 11.71 -2.18 -1.89
N TYR A 14 11.83 -2.83 -0.74
CA TYR A 14 11.74 -2.17 0.56
C TYR A 14 12.89 -1.18 0.77
N SER A 15 14.12 -1.64 0.54
CA SER A 15 15.33 -0.82 0.63
C SER A 15 15.27 0.35 -0.33
N SER A 16 14.81 0.12 -1.56
CA SER A 16 14.62 1.17 -2.58
C SER A 16 13.58 2.21 -2.15
N ALA A 17 12.44 1.78 -1.62
CA ALA A 17 11.38 2.67 -1.14
C ALA A 17 11.87 3.51 0.04
N TRP A 18 12.67 2.92 0.94
CA TRP A 18 13.26 3.64 2.08
C TRP A 18 14.20 4.75 1.61
N VAL A 19 15.13 4.46 0.69
CA VAL A 19 16.09 5.44 0.15
C VAL A 19 15.39 6.58 -0.59
N ARG A 20 14.32 6.28 -1.32
CA ARG A 20 13.54 7.27 -2.08
C ARG A 20 12.52 8.04 -1.26
N HIS A 21 12.44 7.78 0.05
CA HIS A 21 11.40 8.32 0.93
C HIS A 21 9.98 8.05 0.39
N GLU A 22 9.77 6.88 -0.20
CA GLU A 22 8.48 6.44 -0.71
C GLU A 22 7.69 5.71 0.38
N PRO A 23 6.61 6.30 0.91
CA PRO A 23 5.92 5.75 2.08
C PRO A 23 4.93 4.64 1.74
N THR A 24 4.95 4.11 0.51
CA THR A 24 4.00 3.10 0.03
C THR A 24 4.67 2.21 -1.01
N ILE A 25 4.50 0.90 -0.86
CA ILE A 25 4.84 -0.14 -1.83
C ILE A 25 3.54 -0.80 -2.27
N ALA A 26 3.37 -1.02 -3.57
CA ALA A 26 2.25 -1.81 -4.10
C ALA A 26 2.62 -2.46 -5.42
N PHE A 27 2.25 -3.73 -5.58
CA PHE A 27 2.40 -4.48 -6.83
C PHE A 27 1.45 -5.68 -6.87
N GLU A 28 1.15 -6.16 -8.06
CA GLU A 28 0.33 -7.35 -8.31
C GLU A 28 1.20 -8.50 -8.82
N LEU A 29 0.95 -9.70 -8.28
CA LEU A 29 1.48 -10.96 -8.77
C LEU A 29 0.32 -11.84 -9.24
N ALA A 30 0.48 -12.46 -10.41
CA ALA A 30 -0.45 -13.45 -10.93
C ALA A 30 0.21 -14.83 -10.90
N ILE A 31 -0.38 -15.77 -10.15
CA ILE A 31 0.08 -17.17 -10.06
C ILE A 31 -1.10 -18.06 -10.45
N GLY A 32 -0.96 -18.78 -11.57
CA GLY A 32 -2.08 -19.52 -12.15
C GLY A 32 -3.28 -18.60 -12.41
N ARG A 33 -4.40 -18.85 -11.73
CA ARG A 33 -5.62 -18.01 -11.78
C ARG A 33 -5.70 -16.97 -10.65
N GLY A 34 -4.84 -17.07 -9.64
CA GLY A 34 -4.87 -16.18 -8.49
C GLY A 34 -4.20 -14.85 -8.78
N HIS A 35 -4.79 -13.77 -8.26
CA HIS A 35 -4.29 -12.40 -8.37
C HIS A 35 -4.05 -11.83 -6.98
N PHE A 36 -2.78 -11.65 -6.64
CA PHE A 36 -2.33 -11.25 -5.31
C PHE A 36 -1.74 -9.84 -5.37
N VAL A 37 -2.43 -8.88 -4.77
CA VAL A 37 -1.95 -7.50 -4.70
C VAL A 37 -1.32 -7.24 -3.34
N PHE A 38 0.01 -7.14 -3.34
CA PHE A 38 0.81 -6.87 -2.15
C PHE A 38 0.93 -5.37 -1.93
N MET A 39 0.71 -4.93 -0.69
CA MET A 39 0.86 -3.53 -0.29
C MET A 39 1.56 -3.42 1.07
N VAL A 40 2.45 -2.44 1.18
CA VAL A 40 3.10 -2.07 2.45
C VAL A 40 3.02 -0.55 2.58
N PHE A 41 2.67 -0.08 3.78
CA PHE A 41 2.52 1.34 4.06
C PHE A 41 3.44 1.77 5.21
N PHE A 42 4.25 2.80 4.97
CA PHE A 42 5.17 3.38 5.94
C PHE A 42 4.62 4.71 6.44
N SER A 43 4.55 4.86 7.75
CA SER A 43 4.20 6.14 8.39
C SER A 43 5.30 6.43 9.41
N PRO A 44 6.43 7.05 9.02
CA PRO A 44 7.59 7.26 9.88
C PRO A 44 7.26 7.94 11.22
N GLU A 45 6.23 8.78 11.24
CA GLU A 45 5.67 9.45 12.41
C GLU A 45 4.93 8.50 13.36
N ASP A 46 4.46 7.35 12.87
CA ASP A 46 3.71 6.34 13.61
C ASP A 46 4.59 5.12 13.88
N LYS A 47 5.44 5.25 14.92
CA LYS A 47 6.39 4.21 15.35
C LYS A 47 5.74 2.86 15.67
N LYS A 48 4.42 2.81 15.90
CA LYS A 48 3.69 1.59 16.29
C LYS A 48 3.11 0.80 15.11
N SER A 49 3.12 1.35 13.89
CA SER A 49 2.44 0.70 12.76
C SER A 49 3.14 0.85 11.40
N SER A 50 4.23 1.61 11.32
CA SER A 50 4.99 1.81 10.09
C SER A 50 5.65 0.53 9.58
N GLY A 51 5.15 -0.01 8.45
CA GLY A 51 5.76 -1.16 7.79
C GLY A 51 5.80 -2.44 8.63
N GLU A 52 4.86 -2.59 9.58
CA GLU A 52 4.71 -3.81 10.40
C GLU A 52 3.80 -4.85 9.75
N HIS A 53 2.99 -4.43 8.78
CA HIS A 53 2.02 -5.29 8.13
C HIS A 53 2.27 -5.34 6.63
N LEU A 54 2.16 -6.56 6.09
CA LEU A 54 2.04 -6.83 4.68
C LEU A 54 0.57 -7.07 4.37
N PHE A 55 -0.02 -6.22 3.56
CA PHE A 55 -1.39 -6.38 3.09
C PHE A 55 -1.37 -7.17 1.80
N VAL A 56 -2.20 -8.20 1.71
CA VAL A 56 -2.35 -9.01 0.50
C VAL A 56 -3.83 -9.01 0.14
N PHE A 57 -4.17 -8.31 -0.93
CA PHE A 57 -5.53 -8.34 -1.46
C PHE A 57 -5.65 -9.46 -2.49
N LEU A 58 -6.60 -10.36 -2.22
CA LEU A 58 -6.95 -11.53 -3.01
C LEU A 58 -8.10 -11.12 -3.93
N ARG A 59 -7.82 -10.95 -5.23
CA ARG A 59 -8.75 -10.29 -6.16
C ARG A 59 -9.98 -11.14 -6.43
N ASN A 60 -9.80 -12.45 -6.62
CA ASN A 60 -10.91 -13.37 -6.88
C ASN A 60 -11.79 -13.53 -5.64
N MET A 61 -11.16 -13.56 -4.45
CA MET A 61 -11.88 -13.69 -3.17
C MET A 61 -12.39 -12.36 -2.61
N ASN A 62 -12.06 -11.23 -3.22
CA ASN A 62 -12.35 -9.87 -2.74
C ASN A 62 -12.00 -9.68 -1.24
N THR A 63 -10.90 -10.32 -0.82
CA THR A 63 -10.51 -10.44 0.59
C THR A 63 -9.17 -9.77 0.81
N LEU A 64 -9.07 -8.93 1.83
CA LEU A 64 -7.82 -8.30 2.23
C LEU A 64 -7.27 -9.05 3.43
N LEU A 65 -6.09 -9.65 3.26
CA LEU A 65 -5.34 -10.23 4.36
C LEU A 65 -4.40 -9.19 4.95
N THR A 66 -4.39 -9.10 6.28
CA THR A 66 -3.43 -8.30 7.05
C THR A 66 -2.44 -9.24 7.70
N LEU A 67 -1.24 -9.35 7.12
CA LEU A 67 -0.19 -10.26 7.58
C LEU A 67 0.82 -9.49 8.42
N LYS A 68 1.05 -9.92 9.66
CA LYS A 68 2.05 -9.30 10.53
C LYS A 68 3.46 -9.75 10.12
N LEU A 69 4.34 -8.77 9.91
CA LEU A 69 5.75 -8.99 9.59
C LEU A 69 6.60 -9.07 10.86
N TYR A 70 7.45 -10.08 10.92
CA TYR A 70 8.42 -10.33 11.98
C TYR A 70 9.84 -10.29 11.42
N GLY A 71 10.80 -9.89 12.27
CA GLY A 71 12.22 -9.80 11.92
C GLY A 71 12.68 -8.39 11.55
N SER A 72 13.96 -8.30 11.18
CA SER A 72 14.62 -7.07 10.77
C SER A 72 14.46 -6.84 9.27
N ARG A 73 13.56 -5.91 8.91
CA ARG A 73 13.29 -5.57 7.50
C ARG A 73 14.53 -4.99 6.81
N ARG A 74 15.40 -4.31 7.57
CA ARG A 74 16.70 -3.81 7.07
C ARG A 74 17.65 -4.93 6.65
N GLN A 75 17.59 -6.07 7.33
CA GLN A 75 18.41 -7.26 7.03
C GLN A 75 17.74 -8.20 6.02
N GLY A 76 16.52 -7.91 5.57
CA GLY A 76 15.80 -8.73 4.60
C GLY A 76 14.86 -9.76 5.23
N ASP A 77 14.58 -9.66 6.53
CA ASP A 77 13.65 -10.55 7.20
C ASP A 77 12.21 -10.00 7.16
N PHE A 78 11.40 -10.63 6.32
CA PHE A 78 9.97 -10.38 6.15
C PHE A 78 9.20 -11.65 6.51
N THR A 79 9.39 -12.10 7.75
CA THR A 79 8.78 -13.35 8.22
C THR A 79 7.30 -13.15 8.53
N VAL A 80 6.45 -14.05 8.03
CA VAL A 80 5.01 -14.13 8.30
C VAL A 80 4.69 -15.48 8.89
N TYR A 81 3.78 -15.50 9.87
CA TYR A 81 3.15 -16.71 10.38
C TYR A 81 1.70 -16.74 9.91
N PHE A 82 1.38 -17.71 9.06
CA PHE A 82 0.04 -17.92 8.52
C PHE A 82 -0.79 -18.76 9.47
N ASN A 83 -2.03 -18.33 9.70
CA ASN A 83 -3.05 -19.17 10.33
C ASN A 83 -3.84 -19.95 9.25
N ALA A 84 -4.68 -20.90 9.69
CA ALA A 84 -5.44 -21.75 8.79
C ALA A 84 -6.43 -20.97 7.90
N GLU A 85 -6.99 -19.86 8.38
CA GLU A 85 -7.91 -19.02 7.60
C GLU A 85 -7.18 -18.28 6.48
N GLN A 86 -5.99 -17.76 6.74
CA GLN A 86 -5.16 -17.07 5.76
C GLN A 86 -4.65 -18.03 4.70
N GLU A 87 -4.19 -19.21 5.11
CA GLU A 87 -3.78 -20.29 4.19
C GLU A 87 -4.93 -20.70 3.27
N ARG A 88 -6.12 -20.92 3.85
CA ARG A 88 -7.32 -21.24 3.09
C ARG A 88 -7.69 -20.14 2.11
N ALA A 89 -7.73 -18.88 2.57
CA ALA A 89 -8.08 -17.75 1.71
C ALA A 89 -7.12 -17.61 0.51
N MET A 90 -5.82 -17.73 0.74
CA MET A 90 -4.82 -17.69 -0.34
C MET A 90 -4.91 -18.88 -1.29
N THR A 91 -5.31 -20.05 -0.79
CA THR A 91 -5.55 -21.24 -1.62
C THR A 91 -6.81 -21.09 -2.46
N ASP A 92 -7.89 -20.59 -1.88
CA ASP A 92 -9.17 -20.35 -2.57
C ASP A 92 -9.00 -19.29 -3.68
N GLU A 93 -8.10 -18.31 -3.50
CA GLU A 93 -7.74 -17.31 -4.52
C GLU A 93 -7.26 -17.95 -5.83
N LEU A 94 -6.60 -19.11 -5.78
CA LEU A 94 -6.14 -19.84 -6.96
C LEU A 94 -7.27 -20.49 -7.75
N GLN A 95 -8.49 -20.56 -7.20
CA GLN A 95 -9.67 -21.17 -7.82
C GLN A 95 -9.38 -22.58 -8.39
N LEU A 96 -8.66 -23.38 -7.60
CA LEU A 96 -8.24 -24.73 -7.98
C LEU A 96 -9.46 -25.64 -8.16
N THR A 97 -9.37 -26.55 -9.13
CA THR A 97 -10.41 -27.57 -9.35
C THR A 97 -10.11 -28.78 -8.47
N PRO A 98 -11.07 -29.25 -7.65
CA PRO A 98 -10.88 -30.43 -6.81
C PRO A 98 -10.44 -31.65 -7.63
N GLY A 99 -9.50 -32.44 -7.09
CA GLY A 99 -9.06 -33.71 -7.69
C GLY A 99 -8.05 -33.60 -8.84
N LYS A 100 -7.50 -32.40 -9.10
CA LYS A 100 -6.46 -32.19 -10.13
C LYS A 100 -5.14 -31.72 -9.49
N GLY A 101 -4.16 -32.63 -9.44
CA GLY A 101 -2.78 -32.37 -9.01
C GLY A 101 -2.60 -32.27 -7.49
N ASP A 102 -1.34 -32.24 -7.07
CA ASP A 102 -0.95 -32.08 -5.67
C ASP A 102 -0.68 -30.59 -5.39
N PHE A 103 -1.52 -29.98 -4.56
CA PHE A 103 -1.31 -28.60 -4.09
C PHE A 103 -0.49 -28.59 -2.81
N SER A 104 0.48 -27.68 -2.74
CA SER A 104 1.25 -27.38 -1.53
C SER A 104 1.26 -25.87 -1.29
N PHE A 105 0.76 -25.45 -0.13
CA PHE A 105 0.77 -24.05 0.25
C PHE A 105 2.21 -23.49 0.32
N GLN A 106 3.17 -24.30 0.76
CA GLN A 106 4.59 -23.92 0.75
C GLN A 106 5.09 -23.58 -0.66
N HIS A 107 4.71 -24.38 -1.66
CA HIS A 107 5.08 -24.11 -3.06
C HIS A 107 4.46 -22.82 -3.59
N LEU A 108 3.20 -22.53 -3.24
CA LEU A 108 2.58 -21.24 -3.57
C LEU A 108 3.38 -20.08 -2.98
N LEU A 109 3.77 -20.16 -1.70
CA LEU A 109 4.55 -19.11 -1.05
C LEU A 109 5.93 -18.93 -1.70
N ASP A 110 6.61 -20.03 -2.03
CA ASP A 110 7.88 -20.00 -2.76
C ASP A 110 7.73 -19.34 -4.14
N GLU A 111 6.66 -19.67 -4.87
CA GLU A 111 6.39 -19.12 -6.20
C GLU A 111 6.05 -17.63 -6.13
N LEU A 112 5.20 -17.23 -5.18
CA LEU A 112 4.92 -15.82 -4.91
C LEU A 112 6.21 -15.06 -4.62
N ASN A 113 7.04 -15.56 -3.69
CA ASN A 113 8.28 -14.91 -3.30
C ASN A 113 9.25 -14.75 -4.47
N LYS A 114 9.44 -15.80 -5.29
CA LYS A 114 10.29 -15.76 -6.49
C LYS A 114 9.84 -14.72 -7.51
N ASN A 115 8.54 -14.49 -7.63
CA ASN A 115 7.96 -13.55 -8.58
C ASN A 115 7.88 -12.10 -8.06
N ILE A 116 8.26 -11.84 -6.80
CA ILE A 116 8.31 -10.47 -6.27
C ILE A 116 9.27 -9.64 -7.13
N PRO A 117 8.80 -8.49 -7.67
CA PRO A 117 9.62 -7.64 -8.50
C PRO A 117 10.79 -7.07 -7.70
N GLN A 118 11.98 -7.06 -8.28
CA GLN A 118 13.18 -6.50 -7.64
C GLN A 118 13.30 -4.99 -7.82
N LYS A 119 12.49 -4.41 -8.73
CA LYS A 119 12.35 -2.97 -8.97
C LYS A 119 10.89 -2.65 -9.22
N LEU A 120 10.41 -1.54 -8.66
CA LEU A 120 9.04 -1.06 -8.88
C LEU A 120 9.04 0.20 -9.73
N ALA A 121 8.31 0.15 -10.85
CA ALA A 121 7.98 1.34 -11.60
C ALA A 121 6.92 2.15 -10.84
N GLU A 122 7.20 3.42 -10.57
CA GLU A 122 6.33 4.28 -9.75
C GLU A 122 4.93 4.42 -10.33
N GLN A 123 4.82 4.51 -11.66
CA GLN A 123 3.55 4.61 -12.35
C GLN A 123 2.71 3.33 -12.19
N LYS A 124 3.34 2.15 -12.34
CA LYS A 124 2.66 0.85 -12.13
C LYS A 124 2.17 0.69 -10.70
N LYS A 125 2.95 1.16 -9.71
CA LYS A 125 2.53 1.20 -8.30
C LYS A 125 1.24 2.01 -8.11
N ILE A 126 1.14 3.20 -8.71
CA ILE A 126 -0.07 4.03 -8.60
C ILE A 126 -1.26 3.40 -9.29
N GLU A 127 -1.06 2.83 -10.47
CA GLU A 127 -2.11 2.10 -11.19
C GLU A 127 -2.64 0.94 -10.35
N THR A 128 -1.74 0.10 -9.80
CA THR A 128 -2.13 -0.98 -8.88
C THR A 128 -2.93 -0.45 -7.69
N LEU A 129 -2.46 0.62 -7.02
CA LEU A 129 -3.16 1.22 -5.89
C LEU A 129 -4.56 1.70 -6.27
N ARG A 130 -4.69 2.44 -7.38
CA ARG A 130 -5.98 2.98 -7.86
C ARG A 130 -6.96 1.88 -8.24
N THR A 131 -6.48 0.81 -8.87
CA THR A 131 -7.31 -0.33 -9.27
C THR A 131 -7.90 -1.05 -8.06
N VAL A 132 -7.13 -1.26 -6.99
CA VAL A 132 -7.62 -1.99 -5.81
C VAL A 132 -8.33 -1.11 -4.79
N TRP A 133 -8.05 0.19 -4.78
CA TRP A 133 -8.54 1.12 -3.76
C TRP A 133 -10.07 1.05 -3.50
N PRO A 134 -10.95 1.01 -4.52
CA PRO A 134 -12.39 0.90 -4.31
C PRO A 134 -12.80 -0.31 -3.47
N GLN A 135 -12.02 -1.39 -3.49
CA GLN A 135 -12.31 -2.64 -2.79
C GLN A 135 -11.67 -2.69 -1.39
N VAL A 136 -10.52 -2.03 -1.20
CA VAL A 136 -9.74 -2.13 0.05
C VAL A 136 -9.92 -0.96 1.00
N HIS A 137 -10.36 0.22 0.55
CA HIS A 137 -10.35 1.46 1.34
C HIS A 137 -11.00 1.33 2.73
N ASN A 138 -12.12 0.62 2.85
CA ASN A 138 -12.82 0.39 4.12
C ASN A 138 -12.07 -0.54 5.07
N LYS A 139 -11.18 -1.40 4.56
CA LYS A 139 -10.42 -2.39 5.33
C LYS A 139 -9.05 -1.86 5.78
N ILE A 140 -8.62 -0.70 5.28
CA ILE A 140 -7.33 -0.04 5.61
C ILE A 140 -7.52 1.39 6.13
N SER A 141 -8.65 1.68 6.77
CA SER A 141 -8.98 3.01 7.28
C SER A 141 -7.95 3.57 8.26
N ASP A 142 -7.28 2.72 9.03
CA ASP A 142 -6.28 3.16 10.04
C ASP A 142 -4.94 3.57 9.41
N ILE A 143 -4.77 3.27 8.12
CA ILE A 143 -3.56 3.54 7.34
C ILE A 143 -3.71 4.81 6.50
N VAL A 144 -4.95 5.20 6.19
CA VAL A 144 -5.27 6.42 5.43
C VAL A 144 -6.19 7.28 6.29
N ASP A 145 -5.64 8.40 6.78
CA ASP A 145 -6.27 9.29 7.76
C ASP A 145 -7.66 9.74 7.28
N ASP A 146 -8.71 9.58 8.08
CA ASP A 146 -10.10 9.85 7.66
C ASP A 146 -10.44 9.25 6.28
N ALA A 147 -10.28 7.94 6.08
CA ALA A 147 -10.45 7.29 4.76
C ALA A 147 -11.75 7.63 4.01
N LYS A 148 -12.82 8.03 4.72
CA LYS A 148 -14.09 8.49 4.14
C LYS A 148 -14.02 9.87 3.45
N LYS A 149 -13.09 10.74 3.86
CA LYS A 149 -12.87 12.07 3.27
C LYS A 149 -12.06 11.95 1.99
N THR A 150 -12.74 11.89 0.86
CA THR A 150 -12.16 11.64 -0.47
C THR A 150 -12.08 12.88 -1.36
N ILE A 151 -12.75 13.98 -0.98
CA ILE A 151 -12.81 15.22 -1.76
C ILE A 151 -11.68 16.16 -1.31
N LEU A 152 -10.74 16.45 -2.20
CA LEU A 152 -9.64 17.38 -1.95
C LEU A 152 -10.14 18.83 -2.03
N ILE A 153 -10.09 19.58 -0.93
CA ILE A 153 -10.62 20.95 -0.87
C ILE A 153 -9.54 22.03 -0.74
N GLY A 154 -8.29 21.66 -0.49
CA GLY A 154 -7.18 22.61 -0.49
C GLY A 154 -5.94 22.15 0.26
N VAL A 155 -5.10 23.13 0.56
CA VAL A 155 -3.87 23.00 1.36
C VAL A 155 -3.94 23.95 2.55
N LYS A 156 -3.29 23.59 3.66
CA LYS A 156 -3.24 24.38 4.88
C LYS A 156 -1.82 24.39 5.43
N LYS A 157 -1.30 25.57 5.78
CA LYS A 157 -0.03 25.70 6.51
C LYS A 157 -0.21 25.19 7.93
N LEU A 158 0.71 24.35 8.38
CA LEU A 158 0.72 23.84 9.74
C LEU A 158 1.44 24.80 10.69
N PRO A 159 1.10 24.80 11.99
CA PRO A 159 1.91 25.45 13.02
C PRO A 159 3.35 24.92 13.03
N GLU A 160 4.30 25.71 13.56
CA GLU A 160 5.73 25.37 13.55
C GLU A 160 6.04 24.02 14.22
N ASP A 161 5.34 23.68 15.31
CA ASP A 161 5.53 22.41 16.04
C ASP A 161 4.82 21.20 15.42
N HIS A 162 4.16 21.38 14.26
CA HIS A 162 3.42 20.32 13.58
C HIS A 162 4.05 20.02 12.23
N HIS A 163 3.90 18.77 11.79
CA HIS A 163 4.39 18.31 10.49
C HIS A 163 3.32 17.57 9.69
N PRO A 164 3.37 17.58 8.35
CA PRO A 164 2.42 16.87 7.51
C PRO A 164 2.51 15.36 7.78
N ARG A 165 1.35 14.71 7.96
CA ARG A 165 1.26 13.27 8.22
C ARG A 165 1.20 12.49 6.92
N GLU A 166 1.97 11.41 6.80
CA GLU A 166 1.99 10.56 5.60
C GLU A 166 0.61 9.98 5.32
N LYS A 167 -0.13 9.59 6.36
CA LYS A 167 -1.48 9.02 6.22
C LYS A 167 -2.44 10.00 5.51
N THR A 168 -2.28 11.31 5.70
CA THR A 168 -3.08 12.35 5.04
C THR A 168 -2.59 12.62 3.61
N LEU A 169 -1.26 12.68 3.41
CA LEU A 169 -0.65 12.93 2.10
C LEU A 169 -0.86 11.75 1.13
N ARG A 170 -0.85 10.52 1.65
CA ARG A 170 -1.01 9.28 0.87
C ARG A 170 -2.33 9.25 0.08
N LYS A 171 -3.36 9.97 0.52
CA LYS A 171 -4.63 10.12 -0.22
C LYS A 171 -4.45 10.62 -1.65
N LEU A 172 -3.40 11.38 -1.94
CA LEU A 172 -3.11 11.82 -3.31
C LEU A 172 -2.93 10.65 -4.28
N TYR A 173 -2.29 9.56 -3.83
CA TYR A 173 -2.09 8.36 -4.65
C TYR A 173 -3.40 7.67 -5.03
N PHE A 174 -4.44 7.83 -4.22
CA PHE A 174 -5.72 7.14 -4.38
C PHE A 174 -6.81 8.00 -5.03
N HIS A 175 -6.86 9.29 -4.72
CA HIS A 175 -8.02 10.16 -5.00
C HIS A 175 -7.74 11.28 -6.01
N THR A 176 -6.56 11.30 -6.62
CA THR A 176 -6.22 12.27 -7.66
C THR A 176 -5.79 11.59 -8.93
N ASN A 177 -5.88 12.31 -10.06
CA ASN A 177 -5.45 11.82 -11.38
C ASN A 177 -4.00 12.21 -11.72
N GLY A 178 -3.21 12.69 -10.74
CA GLY A 178 -1.82 13.11 -10.96
C GLY A 178 -0.90 11.95 -11.36
N SER A 179 0.18 12.23 -12.09
CA SER A 179 1.22 11.24 -12.34
C SER A 179 1.99 10.92 -11.05
N ALA A 180 2.73 9.80 -11.03
CA ALA A 180 3.54 9.45 -9.86
C ALA A 180 4.57 10.53 -9.52
N LYS A 181 5.24 11.04 -10.55
CA LYS A 181 6.23 12.11 -10.43
C LYS A 181 5.61 13.39 -9.87
N ASP A 182 4.44 13.80 -10.35
CA ASP A 182 3.80 15.02 -9.90
C ASP A 182 3.33 14.90 -8.45
N ILE A 183 2.74 13.76 -8.07
CA ILE A 183 2.30 13.50 -6.69
C ILE A 183 3.50 13.51 -5.74
N GLN A 184 4.59 12.82 -6.08
CA GLN A 184 5.80 12.82 -5.26
C GLN A 184 6.40 14.22 -5.12
N THR A 185 6.52 14.95 -6.23
CA THR A 185 7.04 16.33 -6.23
C THR A 185 6.18 17.23 -5.33
N PHE A 186 4.86 17.09 -5.41
CA PHE A 186 3.95 17.89 -4.60
C PHE A 186 4.03 17.53 -3.11
N ILE A 187 4.08 16.24 -2.78
CA ILE A 187 4.27 15.76 -1.41
C ILE A 187 5.58 16.30 -0.82
N HIS A 188 6.66 16.31 -1.61
CA HIS A 188 7.95 16.86 -1.17
C HIS A 188 7.84 18.34 -0.82
N LYS A 189 7.28 19.15 -1.74
CA LYS A 189 7.03 20.58 -1.49
C LYS A 189 6.16 20.85 -0.28
N LEU A 190 5.08 20.07 -0.10
CA LEU A 190 4.21 20.16 1.07
C LEU A 190 5.00 19.97 2.38
N LYS A 191 5.89 18.98 2.42
CA LYS A 191 6.74 18.71 3.59
C LYS A 191 7.75 19.84 3.83
N GLU A 192 8.45 20.28 2.80
CA GLU A 192 9.44 21.36 2.91
C GLU A 192 8.83 22.68 3.38
N SER A 193 7.63 23.03 2.90
CA SER A 193 6.94 24.27 3.26
C SER A 193 6.06 24.17 4.52
N ASN A 194 6.02 23.01 5.17
CA ASN A 194 5.14 22.68 6.30
C ASN A 194 3.63 22.88 6.01
N TYR A 195 3.16 22.35 4.88
CA TYR A 195 1.75 22.34 4.48
C TYR A 195 1.17 20.93 4.50
N THR A 196 -0.11 20.81 4.86
CA THR A 196 -0.90 19.58 4.72
C THR A 196 -2.07 19.77 3.76
N LEU A 197 -2.72 18.67 3.41
CA LEU A 197 -3.91 18.64 2.55
C LEU A 197 -5.18 18.69 3.41
N MET A 198 -6.19 19.36 2.87
CA MET A 198 -7.53 19.37 3.44
C MET A 198 -8.45 18.49 2.60
N TRP A 199 -9.07 17.51 3.25
CA TRP A 199 -10.01 16.56 2.65
C TRP A 199 -11.38 16.68 3.32
N THR A 200 -12.44 16.38 2.58
CA THR A 200 -13.82 16.33 3.10
C THR A 200 -14.58 15.15 2.49
N ASP A 201 -15.68 14.74 3.12
CA ASP A 201 -16.68 13.79 2.63
C ASP A 201 -18.01 14.48 2.27
N ASP A 202 -18.16 15.77 2.59
CA ASP A 202 -19.30 16.61 2.20
C ASP A 202 -19.36 16.82 0.67
N PRO A 203 -20.37 16.24 -0.03
CA PRO A 203 -20.52 16.37 -1.48
C PRO A 203 -20.88 17.80 -1.93
N GLY A 204 -21.31 18.68 -1.02
CA GLY A 204 -21.59 20.08 -1.30
C GLY A 204 -20.34 20.96 -1.44
N LYS A 205 -19.14 20.43 -1.14
CA LYS A 205 -17.89 21.17 -1.27
C LYS A 205 -17.30 21.03 -2.67
N VAL A 206 -16.81 22.15 -3.20
CA VAL A 206 -16.14 22.18 -4.50
C VAL A 206 -14.75 21.56 -4.39
N SER A 207 -14.56 20.43 -5.08
CA SER A 207 -13.25 19.78 -5.23
C SER A 207 -12.26 20.72 -5.91
N LYS A 208 -11.03 20.75 -5.40
CA LYS A 208 -9.92 21.50 -6.00
C LYS A 208 -9.10 20.58 -6.89
N SER A 209 -8.75 21.11 -8.06
CA SER A 209 -7.83 20.45 -8.97
C SER A 209 -6.47 20.28 -8.28
N PHE A 210 -5.91 19.08 -8.40
CA PHE A 210 -4.55 18.77 -7.96
C PHE A 210 -3.52 19.72 -8.58
N ILE A 211 -3.66 20.02 -9.88
CA ILE A 211 -2.74 20.92 -10.62
C ILE A 211 -2.80 22.34 -10.04
N ASP A 212 -4.01 22.86 -9.76
CA ASP A 212 -4.18 24.20 -9.20
C ASP A 212 -3.53 24.32 -7.81
N LEU A 213 -3.57 23.26 -7.02
CA LEU A 213 -2.95 23.24 -5.69
C LEU A 213 -1.42 23.18 -5.78
N MET A 214 -0.86 22.47 -6.75
CA MET A 214 0.59 22.48 -7.00
C MET A 214 1.12 23.87 -7.32
N LEU A 215 0.34 24.69 -8.04
CA LEU A 215 0.74 26.06 -8.40
C LEU A 215 0.70 27.04 -7.21
N LYS A 216 -0.04 26.71 -6.14
CA LYS A 216 -0.20 27.58 -4.97
C LYS A 216 0.93 27.49 -3.96
N ILE A 217 1.71 26.41 -3.99
CA ILE A 217 2.84 26.19 -3.10
C ILE A 217 4.12 26.40 -3.92
N LYS A 218 4.73 27.57 -3.73
CA LYS A 218 5.99 27.96 -4.35
C LYS A 218 7.16 27.57 -3.47
#